data_AF-A0A6G6Y174-F1
#
_entry.id   AF-A0A6G6Y174-F1
#
_cell.length_a   1.000
_cell.length_b   1.000
_cell.length_c   1.000
_cell.angle_alpha   90.00
_cell.angle_beta   90.00
_cell.angle_gamma   90.00
#
_symmetry.space_group_name_H-M   'P 1'
#
loop_
_entity.id
_entity.type
_entity.pdbx_description
1 polymer ?
#
loop_
_entity_poly.entity_id
_entity_poly.type
_entity_poly.pdbx_seq_one_letter_code
_entity_poly.pdbx_strand_id
1 'polypeptide(L)'
;MTLLSLRLARALDKGRAAHDAPARNRAELLATLLRKRAAAHNAGAGDLEALLRDQIRWALPIEAGGKASGRDEADSAEAAGSGFRTGIS
;
A
#
# COMPACT_ATOMS: atom_id res chain seq x y z
N MET A 1 -29.11 -34.33 2.91
CA MET A 1 -28.27 -33.13 3.14
C MET A 1 -27.97 -33.04 4.62
N THR A 2 -26.69 -33.02 5.02
CA THR A 2 -26.31 -33.05 6.45
C THR A 2 -26.40 -31.66 7.06
N LEU A 3 -26.66 -31.57 8.37
CA LEU A 3 -26.79 -30.28 9.07
C LEU A 3 -25.48 -29.46 9.06
N LEU A 4 -24.35 -30.15 8.88
CA LEU A 4 -23.01 -29.58 8.81
C LEU A 4 -22.75 -28.86 7.47
N SER A 5 -23.23 -29.42 6.35
CA SER A 5 -23.12 -28.75 5.05
C SER A 5 -23.93 -27.45 4.97
N LEU A 6 -25.11 -27.41 5.61
CA LEU A 6 -25.94 -26.20 5.73
C LEU A 6 -25.27 -25.11 6.57
N ARG A 7 -24.57 -25.49 7.65
CA ARG A 7 -23.81 -24.54 8.49
C ARG A 7 -22.59 -23.99 7.76
N LEU A 8 -21.86 -24.84 7.05
CA LEU A 8 -20.73 -24.43 6.22
C LEU A 8 -21.18 -23.48 5.10
N ALA A 9 -22.26 -23.82 4.39
CA ALA A 9 -22.81 -22.96 3.35
C ALA A 9 -23.22 -21.58 3.90
N ARG A 10 -23.91 -21.54 5.06
CA ARG A 10 -24.25 -20.26 5.73
C ARG A 10 -23.03 -19.47 6.20
N ALA A 11 -21.97 -20.15 6.65
CA ALA A 11 -20.73 -19.49 7.05
C ALA A 11 -20.00 -18.89 5.84
N LEU A 12 -19.98 -19.59 4.70
CA LEU A 12 -19.42 -19.09 3.44
C LEU A 12 -20.23 -17.92 2.89
N ASP A 13 -21.56 -18.01 2.92
CA ASP A 13 -22.46 -16.96 2.45
C ASP A 13 -22.30 -15.67 3.26
N LYS A 14 -22.27 -15.78 4.60
CA LYS A 14 -21.95 -14.66 5.49
C LYS A 14 -20.55 -14.10 5.27
N GLY A 15 -19.56 -14.97 5.05
CA GLY A 15 -18.19 -14.58 4.76
C GLY A 15 -18.07 -13.78 3.46
N ARG A 16 -18.86 -14.13 2.44
CA ARG A 16 -18.93 -13.39 1.16
C ARG A 16 -19.66 -12.05 1.33
N ALA A 17 -20.82 -12.04 1.99
CA ALA A 17 -21.58 -10.82 2.23
C ALA A 17 -20.83 -9.77 3.07
N ALA A 18 -20.00 -10.20 4.03
CA ALA A 18 -19.15 -9.30 4.81
C ALA A 18 -17.93 -8.79 4.02
N HIS A 19 -17.54 -9.50 2.96
CA HIS A 19 -16.40 -9.18 2.10
C HIS A 19 -16.78 -8.25 0.93
N ASP A 20 -18.08 -8.05 0.67
CA ASP A 20 -18.62 -7.29 -0.47
C ASP A 20 -18.55 -5.76 -0.33
N ALA A 21 -17.99 -5.22 0.76
CA ALA A 21 -17.67 -3.79 0.78
C ALA A 21 -16.51 -3.54 -0.20
N PRO A 22 -16.72 -2.82 -1.33
CA PRO A 22 -15.63 -2.48 -2.22
C PRO A 22 -14.59 -1.68 -1.44
N ALA A 23 -13.30 -1.99 -1.64
CA ALA A 23 -12.23 -1.21 -1.03
C ALA A 23 -12.44 0.27 -1.36
N ARG A 24 -12.48 1.13 -0.33
CA ARG A 24 -12.82 2.56 -0.53
C ARG A 24 -11.69 3.31 -1.19
N ASN A 25 -10.47 2.77 -1.10
CA ASN A 25 -9.27 3.33 -1.68
C ASN A 25 -8.28 2.22 -2.05
N ARG A 26 -7.25 2.59 -2.82
CA ARG A 26 -6.24 1.65 -3.34
C ARG A 26 -5.40 1.00 -2.25
N ALA A 27 -5.14 1.71 -1.15
CA ALA A 27 -4.39 1.19 -0.01
C ALA A 27 -5.16 0.06 0.71
N GLU A 28 -6.46 0.22 0.92
CA GLU A 28 -7.35 -0.81 1.47
C GLU A 28 -7.46 -2.03 0.56
N LEU A 29 -7.47 -1.82 -0.76
CA LEU A 29 -7.45 -2.90 -1.74
C LEU A 29 -6.16 -3.71 -1.62
N LEU A 30 -5.00 -3.04 -1.60
CA LEU A 30 -3.70 -3.68 -1.43
C LEU A 30 -3.60 -4.43 -0.11
N ALA A 31 -4.04 -3.83 1.00
CA ALA A 31 -4.05 -4.47 2.31
C ALA A 31 -4.90 -5.75 2.31
N THR A 32 -6.06 -5.70 1.66
CA THR A 32 -6.94 -6.87 1.49
C THR A 32 -6.28 -7.97 0.65
N LEU A 33 -5.67 -7.62 -0.48
CA LEU A 33 -4.99 -8.58 -1.35
C LEU A 33 -3.78 -9.24 -0.66
N LEU A 34 -2.99 -8.46 0.09
CA LEU A 34 -1.86 -8.97 0.86
C LEU A 34 -2.31 -9.95 1.96
N ARG A 35 -3.40 -9.64 2.65
CA ARG A 35 -3.99 -10.55 3.66
C ARG A 35 -4.46 -11.86 3.03
N LYS A 36 -5.13 -11.78 1.87
CA LYS A 36 -5.54 -12.96 1.10
C LYS A 36 -4.34 -13.80 0.67
N ARG A 37 -3.24 -13.16 0.25
CA ARG A 37 -2.01 -13.86 -0.13
C ARG A 37 -1.39 -14.60 1.06
N ALA A 38 -1.33 -13.96 2.23
CA ALA A 38 -0.84 -14.61 3.45
C ALA A 38 -1.69 -15.83 3.82
N ALA A 39 -3.02 -15.74 3.70
CA ALA A 39 -3.92 -16.86 3.93
C ALA A 39 -3.71 -17.99 2.90
N ALA A 40 -3.53 -17.67 1.62
CA ALA A 40 -3.26 -18.65 0.56
C ALA A 40 -1.92 -19.37 0.77
N HIS A 41 -0.88 -18.63 1.14
CA HIS A 41 0.42 -19.19 1.50
C HIS A 41 0.32 -20.16 2.70
N ASN A 42 -0.36 -19.73 3.77
CA ASN A 42 -0.55 -20.58 4.96
C ASN A 42 -1.39 -21.84 4.68
N ALA A 43 -2.28 -21.79 3.70
CA ALA A 43 -3.05 -22.94 3.24
C ALA A 43 -2.31 -23.82 2.22
N GLY A 44 -1.09 -23.46 1.80
CA GLY A 44 -0.33 -24.16 0.76
C GLY A 44 -0.95 -24.05 -0.65
N ALA A 45 -1.84 -23.09 -0.88
CA ALA A 45 -2.56 -22.92 -2.13
C ALA A 45 -1.71 -22.12 -3.15
N GLY A 46 -0.69 -22.75 -3.71
CA GLY A 46 0.31 -22.11 -4.59
C GLY A 46 -0.26 -21.38 -5.81
N ASP A 47 -1.24 -21.98 -6.49
CA ASP A 47 -1.89 -21.38 -7.67
C ASP A 47 -2.65 -20.10 -7.29
N LEU A 48 -3.37 -20.13 -6.16
CA LEU A 48 -4.07 -18.98 -5.63
C LEU A 48 -3.09 -17.88 -5.20
N GLU A 49 -1.97 -18.27 -4.59
CA GLU A 49 -0.92 -17.32 -4.24
C GLU A 49 -0.32 -16.65 -5.48
N ALA A 50 -0.10 -17.40 -6.57
CA ALA A 50 0.41 -16.87 -7.83
C ALA A 50 -0.55 -15.83 -8.44
N LEU A 51 -1.84 -16.15 -8.53
CA LEU A 51 -2.86 -15.23 -9.02
C LEU A 51 -2.93 -13.94 -8.17
N LEU A 52 -2.88 -14.08 -6.84
CA LEU A 52 -2.90 -12.93 -5.94
C LEU A 52 -1.64 -12.07 -6.09
N ARG A 53 -0.46 -12.67 -6.33
CA ARG A 53 0.77 -11.92 -6.61
C ARG A 53 0.66 -11.07 -7.87
N ASP A 54 0.12 -11.63 -8.94
CA ASP A 54 -0.09 -10.88 -10.19
C ASP A 54 -1.08 -9.73 -10.01
N GLN A 55 -2.18 -9.98 -9.30
CA GLN A 55 -3.16 -8.94 -8.99
C GLN A 55 -2.56 -7.81 -8.12
N ILE A 56 -1.71 -8.15 -7.14
CA ILE A 56 -0.95 -7.16 -6.35
C ILE A 56 0.00 -6.37 -7.25
N ARG A 57 0.70 -7.04 -8.18
CA ARG A 57 1.62 -6.38 -9.11
C ARG A 57 0.91 -5.34 -9.98
N TRP A 58 -0.30 -5.63 -10.43
CA TRP A 58 -1.13 -4.65 -11.18
C TRP A 58 -1.68 -3.53 -10.29
N ALA A 59 -1.87 -3.79 -9.00
CA ALA A 59 -2.37 -2.82 -8.05
C ALA A 59 -1.28 -1.90 -7.47
N LEU A 60 0.01 -2.26 -7.53
CA LEU A 60 1.10 -1.42 -7.05
C LEU A 60 1.29 -0.16 -7.93
N PRO A 61 1.59 1.00 -7.33
CA PRO A 61 1.98 2.18 -8.11
C PRO A 61 3.33 1.93 -8.78
N ILE A 62 3.39 2.21 -10.09
CA ILE A 62 4.65 2.29 -10.81
C ILE A 62 5.24 3.66 -10.44
N GLU A 63 5.90 3.77 -9.29
CA GLU A 63 6.86 4.85 -9.08
C GLU A 63 8.00 4.60 -10.07
N ALA A 64 7.89 5.22 -11.24
CA ALA A 64 8.91 5.19 -12.27
C ALA A 64 10.13 5.97 -11.77
N GLY A 65 11.00 5.31 -11.00
CA GLY A 65 12.29 5.84 -10.58
C GLY A 65 12.18 6.88 -9.48
N GLY A 66 12.91 6.65 -8.39
CA GLY A 66 12.96 7.53 -7.24
C GLY A 66 13.14 8.99 -7.64
N LYS A 67 12.18 9.84 -7.27
CA LYS A 67 12.53 11.19 -6.88
C LYS A 67 13.25 11.04 -5.55
N ALA A 68 14.58 11.05 -5.65
CA ALA A 68 15.46 11.33 -4.53
C ALA A 68 14.82 12.43 -3.70
N SER A 69 14.58 12.10 -2.44
CA SER A 69 14.44 13.01 -1.32
C SER A 69 14.98 14.40 -1.67
N GLY A 70 14.10 15.39 -1.81
CA GLY A 70 14.46 16.82 -1.86
C GLY A 70 15.03 17.27 -0.52
N ARG A 71 16.19 16.72 -0.16
CA ARG A 71 17.08 17.20 0.88
C ARG A 71 18.30 17.68 0.13
N ASP A 72 18.23 18.91 -0.35
CA ASP A 72 19.34 19.82 -0.61
C ASP A 72 18.71 21.17 -1.00
N GLU A 73 19.34 22.27 -0.59
CA GLU A 73 18.98 23.68 -0.90
C GLU A 73 18.06 24.42 0.08
N ALA A 74 18.39 24.37 1.37
CA ALA A 74 18.03 25.43 2.32
C ALA A 74 19.17 25.68 3.32
N ASP A 75 20.40 25.84 2.84
CA ASP A 75 21.54 26.25 3.69
C ASP A 75 22.62 27.05 2.93
N SER A 76 22.22 27.94 2.01
CA SER A 76 23.18 28.79 1.27
C SER A 76 22.76 30.26 1.15
N ALA A 77 21.87 30.73 2.03
CA ALA A 77 21.52 32.15 2.11
C ALA A 77 22.29 32.90 3.23
N GLU A 78 23.46 32.42 3.64
CA GLU A 78 24.34 33.12 4.57
C GLU A 78 25.80 33.17 4.06
N ALA A 79 26.08 33.97 3.02
CA ALA A 79 27.44 34.47 2.73
C ALA A 79 27.47 35.53 1.60
N ALA A 80 26.65 36.57 1.64
CA ALA A 80 26.85 37.75 0.79
C ALA A 80 26.29 39.02 1.43
N GLY A 81 26.94 39.48 2.50
CA GLY A 81 26.61 40.74 3.16
C GLY A 81 27.65 41.18 4.19
N SER A 82 28.90 40.74 4.03
CA SER A 82 30.02 41.26 4.81
C SER A 82 30.39 42.64 4.29
N GLY A 83 30.21 43.65 5.14
CA GLY A 83 31.17 44.72 5.32
C GLY A 83 31.24 45.80 4.24
N PHE A 84 30.46 46.87 4.42
CA PHE A 84 30.96 48.20 4.11
C PHE A 84 30.86 49.10 5.35
N ARG A 85 32.03 49.31 5.97
CA ARG A 85 32.26 50.25 7.07
C ARG A 85 32.35 51.69 6.54
N THR A 86 32.29 52.61 7.50
CA THR A 86 32.66 54.06 7.45
C THR A 86 31.56 54.96 6.88
N GLY A 87 31.14 56.06 7.48
CA GLY A 87 31.65 56.83 8.61
C GLY A 87 31.52 58.33 8.28
N ILE A 88 30.89 59.10 9.18
CA ILE A 88 31.08 60.55 9.41
C ILE A 88 30.67 61.51 8.27
N SER A 89 29.57 62.26 8.49
CA SER A 89 29.56 63.71 8.78
C SER A 89 28.14 64.24 8.89
#